data_AF-A0A7V6V566-F1
#
_entry.id   AF-A0A7V6V566-F1
#
_cell.length_a   1.000
_cell.length_b   1.000
_cell.length_c   1.000
_cell.angle_alpha   90.00
_cell.angle_beta   90.00
_cell.angle_gamma   90.00
#
_symmetry.space_group_name_H-M   'P 1'
#
loop_
_entity.id
_entity.type
_entity.pdbx_description
1 polymer ?
#
loop_
_entity_poly.entity_id
_entity_poly.type
_entity_poly.pdbx_seq_one_letter_code
_entity_poly.pdbx_strand_id
1 'polypeptide(L)'
;LEYTWDTSNLPPGEYKLKAVAWNGSKKGEEFIMIKIVEAREFSSSSEDGSYNPTDRNVNSTSVSRSDAGNKYKYPKVSKWNGSYGQFRYRELSGGRIEVDPQWVAENIVTIKLPGINQYVQVHRLAADNFIQAFTYIQNGSATINGRRVPLRNLIKTMDGTYVTRHVNWDPSRGLSNHSWGTAIDINAAGHFRYVNPSEEPYDPNLILWEKAFKPAGFSWGNRYGDSMHFEMLD
;
A
#
# COMPACT_ATOMS: atom_id res chain seq x y z
N LEU A 1 1.10 21.57 -9.31
CA LEU A 1 -0.06 21.70 -10.21
C LEU A 1 -0.84 20.41 -10.04
N GLU A 2 -2.05 20.48 -9.50
CA GLU A 2 -2.95 19.33 -9.38
C GLU A 2 -4.05 19.51 -10.43
N TYR A 3 -4.38 18.45 -11.17
CA TYR A 3 -5.40 18.49 -12.22
C TYR A 3 -6.25 17.22 -12.16
N THR A 4 -7.56 17.41 -12.10
CA THR A 4 -8.56 16.33 -12.08
C THR A 4 -9.34 16.33 -13.38
N TRP A 5 -9.42 15.18 -14.04
CA TRP A 5 -10.21 14.99 -15.25
C TRP A 5 -11.38 14.05 -14.97
N ASP A 6 -12.60 14.53 -15.16
CA ASP A 6 -13.81 13.70 -15.11
C ASP A 6 -13.94 12.90 -16.42
N THR A 7 -13.81 11.57 -16.32
CA THR A 7 -13.89 10.65 -17.45
C THR A 7 -15.24 9.92 -17.56
N SER A 8 -16.24 10.30 -16.76
CA SER A 8 -17.53 9.59 -16.67
C SER A 8 -18.31 9.50 -17.98
N ASN A 9 -18.12 10.47 -18.89
CA ASN A 9 -18.81 10.54 -20.18
C ASN A 9 -17.96 10.08 -21.37
N LEU A 10 -16.76 9.55 -21.14
CA LEU A 10 -15.89 9.07 -22.22
C LEU A 10 -16.15 7.59 -22.49
N PRO A 11 -16.18 7.18 -23.77
CA PRO A 11 -16.26 5.78 -24.08
C PRO A 11 -14.99 5.03 -23.59
N PRO A 12 -15.08 3.71 -23.45
CA PRO A 12 -13.92 2.86 -23.25
C PRO A 12 -12.91 3.05 -24.39
N GLY A 13 -11.62 3.11 -24.06
CA GLY A 13 -10.58 3.35 -25.05
C GLY A 13 -9.27 3.80 -24.44
N GLU A 14 -8.27 3.96 -25.30
CA GLU A 14 -6.97 4.54 -24.94
C GLU A 14 -6.96 6.02 -25.27
N TYR A 15 -6.62 6.83 -24.26
CA TYR A 15 -6.59 8.27 -24.32
C TYR A 15 -5.16 8.76 -24.07
N LYS A 16 -4.73 9.70 -24.89
CA LYS A 16 -3.41 10.33 -24.78
C LYS A 16 -3.58 11.76 -24.30
N LEU A 17 -3.23 11.99 -23.03
CA LEU A 17 -3.19 13.34 -22.47
C LEU A 17 -1.82 13.96 -22.76
N LYS A 18 -1.83 15.21 -23.22
CA LYS A 18 -0.62 16.00 -23.44
C LYS A 18 -0.49 17.04 -22.32
N ALA A 19 0.51 16.87 -21.47
CA ALA A 19 0.88 17.87 -20.48
C ALA A 19 1.88 18.86 -21.13
N VAL A 20 1.62 20.15 -21.00
CA VAL A 20 2.52 21.21 -21.50
C VAL A 20 2.90 22.11 -20.33
N ALA A 21 4.20 22.28 -20.11
CA ALA A 21 4.73 23.27 -19.18
C ALA A 21 5.44 24.38 -19.96
N TRP A 22 5.17 25.64 -19.60
CA TRP A 22 5.82 26.80 -20.20
C TRP A 22 6.30 27.75 -19.11
N ASN A 23 7.53 28.25 -19.23
CA ASN A 23 8.14 29.13 -18.24
C ASN A 23 8.43 30.54 -18.77
N GLY A 24 7.81 30.94 -19.89
CA GLY A 24 8.08 32.21 -20.56
C GLY A 24 9.13 32.14 -21.68
N SER A 25 9.97 31.10 -21.74
CA SER A 25 11.04 30.99 -22.74
C SER A 25 11.24 29.58 -23.31
N LYS A 26 10.86 28.54 -22.56
CA LYS A 26 10.95 27.13 -22.99
C LYS A 26 9.62 26.44 -22.78
N LYS A 27 9.32 25.51 -23.68
CA LYS A 27 8.15 24.63 -23.64
C LYS A 27 8.61 23.19 -23.40
N GLY A 28 8.09 22.54 -22.37
CA GLY A 28 8.19 21.10 -22.15
C GLY A 28 6.86 20.43 -22.47
N GLU A 29 6.90 19.26 -23.09
CA GLU A 29 5.72 18.47 -23.42
C GLU A 29 5.93 17.03 -22.94
N GLU A 30 4.93 16.46 -22.27
CA GLU A 30 4.93 15.07 -21.82
C GLU A 30 3.58 14.43 -22.17
N PHE A 31 3.56 13.11 -22.37
CA PHE A 31 2.34 12.38 -22.71
C PHE A 31 2.00 11.35 -21.64
N ILE A 32 0.75 11.35 -21.20
CA ILE A 32 0.21 10.39 -20.25
C ILE A 32 -0.81 9.53 -20.98
N MET A 33 -0.63 8.22 -20.94
CA MET A 33 -1.57 7.26 -21.53
C MET A 33 -2.55 6.80 -20.45
N ILE A 34 -3.84 6.92 -20.73
CA ILE A 34 -4.93 6.48 -19.85
C ILE A 34 -5.79 5.49 -20.62
N LYS A 35 -6.14 4.37 -19.97
CA LYS A 35 -7.06 3.40 -20.52
C LYS A 35 -8.37 3.42 -19.73
N ILE A 36 -9.45 3.80 -20.41
CA ILE A 36 -10.81 3.72 -19.88
C ILE A 36 -11.38 2.36 -20.28
N VAL A 37 -11.92 1.62 -19.30
CA VAL A 37 -12.53 0.30 -19.51
C VAL A 37 -14.04 0.40 -19.33
N GLU A 38 -14.80 -0.47 -20.01
CA GLU A 38 -16.26 -0.55 -19.82
C GLU A 38 -16.61 -0.82 -18.37
N ALA A 39 -17.55 -0.03 -17.84
CA ALA A 39 -18.28 -0.41 -16.65
C ALA A 39 -19.15 -1.62 -17.02
N ARG A 40 -18.91 -2.77 -16.37
CA ARG A 40 -19.74 -3.96 -16.59
C ARG A 40 -21.12 -3.72 -15.99
N GLU A 41 -22.12 -3.56 -16.85
CA GLU A 41 -23.53 -3.64 -16.44
C GLU A 41 -23.87 -5.09 -16.08
N PHE A 42 -24.36 -5.29 -14.86
CA PHE A 42 -24.93 -6.56 -14.40
C PHE A 42 -26.40 -6.58 -14.83
N SER A 43 -26.72 -7.26 -15.93
CA SER A 43 -28.11 -7.52 -16.31
C SER A 43 -28.59 -8.82 -15.68
N SER A 44 -29.61 -8.73 -14.83
CA SER A 44 -30.38 -9.87 -14.36
C SER A 44 -31.48 -10.17 -15.38
N SER A 45 -31.43 -11.34 -16.01
CA SER A 45 -32.57 -11.87 -16.76
C SER A 45 -32.75 -13.35 -16.45
N SER A 46 -33.86 -13.64 -15.79
CA SER A 46 -34.49 -14.95 -15.60
C SER A 46 -35.06 -15.47 -16.92
N GLU A 47 -34.77 -16.72 -17.29
CA GLU A 47 -35.77 -17.65 -17.84
C GLU A 47 -35.25 -19.10 -17.88
N ASP A 48 -36.25 -19.99 -17.89
CA ASP A 48 -36.31 -21.41 -17.55
C ASP A 48 -35.63 -22.36 -18.58
N GLY A 49 -35.18 -23.53 -18.14
CA GLY A 49 -34.58 -24.54 -19.03
C GLY A 49 -33.72 -25.59 -18.32
N SER A 50 -34.28 -26.79 -18.19
CA SER A 50 -33.80 -27.98 -17.48
C SER A 50 -32.40 -28.53 -17.84
N TYR A 51 -31.78 -29.14 -16.82
CA TYR A 51 -31.10 -30.46 -16.81
C TYR A 51 -29.56 -30.53 -16.71
N ASN A 52 -29.15 -31.18 -15.61
CA ASN A 52 -27.90 -31.86 -15.22
C ASN A 52 -26.58 -31.08 -14.92
N PRO A 53 -26.10 -31.08 -13.66
CA PRO A 53 -24.83 -30.51 -13.26
C PRO A 53 -23.71 -31.55 -13.27
N THR A 54 -22.82 -31.47 -14.26
CA THR A 54 -21.46 -32.02 -14.12
C THR A 54 -20.43 -30.98 -14.53
N ASP A 55 -19.54 -30.69 -13.58
CA ASP A 55 -18.20 -30.10 -13.73
C ASP A 55 -18.05 -28.60 -14.11
N ARG A 56 -17.54 -27.85 -13.11
CA ARG A 56 -16.52 -26.77 -13.19
C ARG A 56 -16.95 -25.47 -13.90
N ASN A 57 -16.54 -24.26 -13.50
CA ASN A 57 -15.26 -23.86 -12.94
C ASN A 57 -15.43 -22.45 -12.31
N VAL A 58 -14.96 -22.29 -11.07
CA VAL A 58 -14.99 -21.02 -10.35
C VAL A 58 -14.07 -20.01 -11.03
N ASN A 59 -14.60 -18.80 -11.22
CA ASN A 59 -13.95 -17.60 -11.75
C ASN A 59 -12.46 -17.49 -11.41
N SER A 60 -11.63 -17.55 -12.44
CA SER A 60 -10.22 -17.18 -12.36
C SER A 60 -10.08 -15.66 -12.25
N THR A 61 -10.05 -15.14 -11.03
CA THR A 61 -9.46 -13.83 -10.76
C THR A 61 -7.97 -13.92 -11.05
N SER A 62 -7.47 -13.02 -11.90
CA SER A 62 -6.08 -13.01 -12.33
C SER A 62 -5.18 -12.59 -11.17
N VAL A 63 -4.67 -13.58 -10.43
CA VAL A 63 -3.29 -13.56 -9.91
C VAL A 63 -2.41 -13.11 -11.08
N SER A 64 -1.44 -12.21 -10.86
CA SER A 64 -0.47 -11.80 -11.89
C SER A 64 -0.14 -13.04 -12.73
N ARG A 65 -0.44 -12.98 -14.04
CA ARG A 65 -0.22 -14.08 -15.00
C ARG A 65 1.28 -14.19 -15.26
N SER A 66 1.95 -14.55 -14.19
CA SER A 66 3.28 -15.07 -14.09
C SER A 66 3.11 -16.54 -14.45
N ASP A 67 3.53 -16.91 -15.66
CA ASP A 67 3.38 -18.24 -16.23
C ASP A 67 3.64 -19.33 -15.21
N ALA A 68 2.57 -20.03 -14.79
CA ALA A 68 2.68 -21.23 -13.97
C ALA A 68 3.67 -21.12 -12.80
N GLY A 69 3.77 -19.97 -12.13
CA GLY A 69 4.54 -19.80 -10.90
C GLY A 69 4.19 -20.96 -9.98
N ASN A 70 5.17 -21.86 -9.76
CA ASN A 70 4.93 -23.28 -9.52
C ASN A 70 3.82 -23.48 -8.48
N LYS A 71 2.59 -23.71 -8.94
CA LYS A 71 1.40 -23.79 -8.09
C LYS A 71 1.54 -24.89 -7.02
N TYR A 72 2.42 -25.85 -7.28
CA TYR A 72 2.79 -26.90 -6.35
C TYR A 72 3.74 -26.39 -5.24
N LYS A 73 4.59 -25.40 -5.53
CA LYS A 73 5.48 -24.75 -4.55
C LYS A 73 4.77 -23.64 -3.76
N TYR A 74 3.93 -22.83 -4.40
CA TYR A 74 3.16 -21.75 -3.76
C TYR A 74 1.64 -22.01 -3.88
N PRO A 75 1.10 -22.93 -3.05
CA PRO A 75 -0.26 -23.43 -3.20
C PRO A 75 -1.33 -22.46 -2.68
N LYS A 76 -0.98 -21.56 -1.75
CA LYS A 76 -1.93 -20.61 -1.16
C LYS A 76 -1.98 -19.32 -1.98
N VAL A 77 -3.13 -18.65 -1.93
CA VAL A 77 -3.34 -17.34 -2.54
C VAL A 77 -3.72 -16.36 -1.42
N SER A 78 -3.10 -15.18 -1.42
CA SER A 78 -3.42 -14.12 -0.46
C SER A 78 -4.84 -13.60 -0.66
N LYS A 79 -5.37 -12.85 0.30
CA LYS A 79 -6.54 -12.01 0.03
C LYS A 79 -6.22 -11.01 -1.09
N TRP A 80 -7.25 -10.51 -1.76
CA TRP A 80 -7.12 -9.34 -2.61
C TRP A 80 -6.82 -8.10 -1.75
N ASN A 81 -5.86 -7.27 -2.17
CA ASN A 81 -5.46 -6.05 -1.46
C ASN A 81 -5.50 -4.84 -2.42
N GLY A 82 -6.68 -4.54 -2.96
CA GLY A 82 -6.88 -3.43 -3.90
C GLY A 82 -5.91 -3.47 -5.08
N SER A 83 -5.38 -2.32 -5.46
CA SER A 83 -4.36 -2.11 -6.51
C SER A 83 -3.02 -2.78 -6.21
N TYR A 84 -2.73 -3.14 -4.95
CA TYR A 84 -1.57 -3.96 -4.59
C TYR A 84 -1.76 -5.43 -4.96
N GLY A 85 -2.98 -5.82 -5.33
CA GLY A 85 -3.30 -7.12 -5.89
C GLY A 85 -3.19 -8.26 -4.90
N GLN A 86 -2.90 -9.45 -5.44
CA GLN A 86 -2.82 -10.71 -4.72
C GLN A 86 -1.60 -11.50 -5.20
N PHE A 87 -1.04 -12.31 -4.31
CA PHE A 87 0.11 -13.16 -4.60
C PHE A 87 -0.11 -14.59 -4.14
N ARG A 88 0.64 -15.50 -4.76
CA ARG A 88 0.78 -16.86 -4.25
C ARG A 88 1.84 -16.92 -3.15
N TYR A 89 1.64 -17.82 -2.19
CA TYR A 89 2.60 -18.04 -1.12
C TYR A 89 2.57 -19.48 -0.60
N ARG A 90 3.57 -19.82 0.21
CA ARG A 90 3.57 -21.00 1.08
C ARG A 90 3.87 -20.61 2.52
N GLU A 91 3.35 -21.40 3.45
CA GLU A 91 3.62 -21.26 4.87
C GLU A 91 5.07 -21.62 5.21
N LEU A 92 5.61 -20.91 6.18
CA LEU A 92 6.85 -21.24 6.88
C LEU A 92 6.55 -21.33 8.39
N SER A 93 7.57 -21.66 9.20
CA SER A 93 7.41 -21.76 10.65
C SER A 93 7.13 -20.40 11.32
N GLY A 94 6.31 -20.40 12.37
CA GLY A 94 6.09 -19.23 13.23
C GLY A 94 5.42 -18.06 12.50
N GLY A 95 4.40 -18.35 11.69
CA GLY A 95 3.59 -17.37 10.98
C GLY A 95 4.31 -16.62 9.86
N ARG A 96 5.50 -17.07 9.45
CA ARG A 96 6.19 -16.56 8.26
C ARG A 96 5.59 -17.16 7.00
N ILE A 97 5.69 -16.43 5.89
CA ILE A 97 5.37 -16.96 4.57
C ILE A 97 6.51 -16.70 3.60
N GLU A 98 6.63 -17.56 2.60
CA GLU A 98 7.40 -17.28 1.39
C GLU A 98 6.43 -16.88 0.27
N VAL A 99 6.55 -15.64 -0.20
CA VAL A 99 5.77 -15.10 -1.34
C VAL A 99 6.41 -15.56 -2.65
N ASP A 100 5.59 -15.78 -3.68
CA ASP A 100 6.07 -16.11 -5.01
C ASP A 100 7.12 -15.08 -5.48
N PRO A 101 8.39 -15.50 -5.72
CA PRO A 101 9.48 -14.60 -6.04
C PRO A 101 9.25 -13.82 -7.33
N GLN A 102 8.42 -14.33 -8.25
CA GLN A 102 8.07 -13.57 -9.45
C GLN A 102 7.19 -12.36 -9.10
N TRP A 103 6.19 -12.55 -8.24
CA TRP A 103 5.37 -11.43 -7.75
C TRP A 103 6.24 -10.41 -6.98
N VAL A 104 7.19 -10.89 -6.16
CA VAL A 104 8.13 -10.01 -5.45
C VAL A 104 8.97 -9.19 -6.44
N ALA A 105 9.55 -9.82 -7.47
CA ALA A 105 10.35 -9.13 -8.47
C ALA A 105 9.56 -8.09 -9.27
N GLU A 106 8.27 -8.35 -9.52
CA GLU A 106 7.38 -7.45 -10.26
C GLU A 106 6.87 -6.27 -9.42
N ASN A 107 6.73 -6.44 -8.09
CA ASN A 107 5.98 -5.50 -7.26
C ASN A 107 6.76 -4.89 -6.10
N ILE A 108 7.85 -5.50 -5.65
CA ILE A 108 8.64 -4.99 -4.53
C ILE A 108 9.89 -4.28 -5.06
N VAL A 109 10.00 -3.00 -4.73
CA VAL A 109 11.11 -2.13 -5.13
C VAL A 109 11.90 -1.67 -3.92
N THR A 110 13.19 -1.41 -4.11
CA THR A 110 14.03 -0.80 -3.08
C THR A 110 14.06 0.71 -3.27
N ILE A 111 13.68 1.45 -2.24
CA ILE A 111 13.69 2.92 -2.22
C ILE A 111 14.59 3.43 -1.09
N LYS A 112 15.05 4.67 -1.22
CA LYS A 112 15.75 5.37 -0.14
C LYS A 112 14.76 6.31 0.57
N LEU A 113 14.59 6.14 1.87
CA LEU A 113 13.73 7.02 2.67
C LEU A 113 14.45 8.34 2.99
N PRO A 114 13.88 9.50 2.59
CA PRO A 114 14.43 10.80 2.95
C PRO A 114 14.52 11.02 4.48
N GLY A 115 15.44 11.88 4.91
CA GLY A 115 15.57 12.26 6.33
C GLY A 115 16.26 11.24 7.26
N ILE A 116 16.17 9.94 6.97
CA ILE A 116 16.84 8.87 7.73
C ILE A 116 17.91 8.10 6.93
N ASN A 117 18.02 8.35 5.62
CA ASN A 117 19.02 7.75 4.72
C ASN A 117 19.04 6.21 4.70
N GLN A 118 17.91 5.57 4.99
CA GLN A 118 17.79 4.12 5.00
C GLN A 118 17.17 3.60 3.70
N TYR A 119 17.68 2.48 3.19
CA TYR A 119 17.07 1.76 2.08
C TYR A 119 16.08 0.72 2.61
N VAL A 120 14.90 0.68 2.01
CA VAL A 120 13.81 -0.23 2.40
C VAL A 120 13.14 -0.83 1.17
N GLN A 121 12.50 -1.97 1.35
CA GLN A 121 11.71 -2.63 0.32
C GLN A 121 10.23 -2.32 0.53
N VAL A 122 9.53 -1.87 -0.51
CA VAL A 122 8.10 -1.49 -0.46
C VAL A 122 7.41 -1.94 -1.74
N HIS A 123 6.08 -1.95 -1.73
CA HIS A 123 5.31 -2.09 -2.96
C HIS A 123 5.59 -0.91 -3.90
N ARG A 124 5.80 -1.16 -5.19
CA ARG A 124 6.09 -0.13 -6.20
C ARG A 124 5.03 0.97 -6.26
N LEU A 125 3.76 0.60 -6.04
CA LEU A 125 2.64 1.55 -6.02
C LEU A 125 2.55 2.37 -4.72
N ALA A 126 3.17 1.92 -3.62
CA ALA A 126 3.23 2.67 -2.36
C ALA A 126 4.51 3.50 -2.23
N ALA A 127 5.49 3.31 -3.12
CA ALA A 127 6.82 3.91 -3.04
C ALA A 127 6.77 5.44 -2.89
N ASP A 128 5.94 6.11 -3.69
CA ASP A 128 5.82 7.57 -3.65
C ASP A 128 5.23 8.06 -2.33
N ASN A 129 4.26 7.34 -1.75
CA ASN A 129 3.70 7.67 -0.43
C ASN A 129 4.78 7.57 0.66
N PHE A 130 5.59 6.51 0.65
CA PHE A 130 6.71 6.36 1.58
C PHE A 130 7.73 7.49 1.43
N ILE A 131 8.14 7.80 0.19
CA ILE A 131 9.06 8.90 -0.09
C ILE A 131 8.48 10.23 0.39
N GLN A 132 7.18 10.47 0.15
CA GLN A 132 6.50 11.69 0.53
C GLN A 132 6.40 11.85 2.06
N ALA A 133 5.99 10.80 2.79
CA ALA A 133 5.94 10.81 4.25
C ALA A 133 7.32 11.14 4.84
N PHE A 134 8.37 10.49 4.35
CA PHE A 134 9.73 10.70 4.83
C PHE A 134 10.33 12.04 4.37
N THR A 135 9.86 12.61 3.25
CA THR A 135 10.17 14.00 2.86
C THR A 135 9.57 14.99 3.85
N TYR A 136 8.32 14.77 4.29
CA TYR A 136 7.72 15.58 5.35
C TYR A 136 8.48 15.45 6.68
N ILE A 137 8.93 14.24 7.03
CA ILE A 137 9.76 14.00 8.22
C ILE A 137 11.11 14.73 8.12
N GLN A 138 11.76 14.69 6.96
CA GLN A 138 13.05 15.34 6.73
C GLN A 138 12.98 16.85 6.92
N ASN A 139 11.92 17.47 6.42
CA ASN A 139 11.77 18.93 6.34
C ASN A 139 10.93 19.52 7.49
N GLY A 140 10.26 18.67 8.26
CA GLY A 140 9.31 19.08 9.28
C GLY A 140 9.90 19.22 10.69
N SER A 141 9.14 19.92 11.53
CA SER A 141 9.37 20.00 12.97
C SER A 141 8.04 20.14 13.71
N ALA A 142 8.00 19.72 14.97
CA ALA A 142 6.87 19.92 15.87
C ALA A 142 7.29 20.73 17.11
N THR A 143 6.34 21.39 17.76
CA THR A 143 6.57 22.03 19.05
C THR A 143 6.14 21.07 20.16
N ILE A 144 7.09 20.59 20.95
CA ILE A 144 6.87 19.67 22.06
C ILE A 144 7.35 20.36 23.34
N ASN A 145 6.45 20.54 24.31
CA ASN A 145 6.75 21.25 25.56
C ASN A 145 7.44 22.62 25.33
N GLY A 146 6.92 23.40 24.39
CA GLY A 146 7.46 24.72 24.03
C GLY A 146 8.77 24.72 23.23
N ARG A 147 9.30 23.54 22.87
CA ARG A 147 10.56 23.41 22.11
C ARG A 147 10.29 22.91 20.70
N ARG A 148 10.96 23.52 19.71
CA ARG A 148 10.93 23.05 18.33
C ARG A 148 11.82 21.80 18.19
N VAL A 149 11.22 20.68 17.82
CA VAL A 149 11.86 19.37 17.65
C VAL A 149 11.74 18.94 16.17
N PRO A 150 12.84 18.66 15.46
CA PRO A 150 12.79 18.07 14.12
C PRO A 150 12.03 16.74 14.13
N LEU A 151 11.17 16.48 13.15
CA LEU A 151 10.35 15.25 13.13
C LEU A 151 11.19 13.98 13.09
N ARG A 152 12.32 14.00 12.38
CA ARG A 152 13.28 12.87 12.35
C ARG A 152 13.75 12.43 13.75
N ASN A 153 13.76 13.33 14.74
CA ASN A 153 14.17 12.99 16.11
C ASN A 153 13.09 12.21 16.89
N LEU A 154 11.86 12.14 16.36
CA LEU A 154 10.73 11.40 16.94
C LEU A 154 10.76 9.92 16.55
N ILE A 155 11.55 9.54 15.55
CA ILE A 155 11.75 8.15 15.14
C ILE A 155 12.88 7.57 15.97
N LYS A 156 12.57 6.57 16.80
CA LYS A 156 13.53 5.80 17.61
C LYS A 156 13.79 4.44 17.01
N THR A 157 12.74 3.76 16.57
CA THR A 157 12.83 2.50 15.83
C THR A 157 11.96 2.55 14.59
N MET A 158 12.35 1.75 13.61
CA MET A 158 11.59 1.49 12.40
C MET A 158 11.62 0.00 12.16
N ASP A 159 10.44 -0.61 12.18
CA ASP A 159 10.24 -2.05 12.28
C ASP A 159 9.57 -2.55 11.01
N GLY A 160 10.40 -2.74 9.97
CA GLY A 160 10.05 -3.40 8.72
C GLY A 160 9.07 -2.62 7.82
N THR A 161 9.22 -2.80 6.51
CA THR A 161 8.27 -2.31 5.51
C THR A 161 7.70 -3.45 4.66
N TYR A 162 8.59 -4.35 4.25
CA TYR A 162 8.26 -5.62 3.62
C TYR A 162 8.67 -6.77 4.53
N VAL A 163 7.70 -7.32 5.27
CA VAL A 163 7.89 -8.45 6.18
C VAL A 163 6.77 -9.46 5.93
N THR A 164 7.12 -10.59 5.30
CA THR A 164 6.15 -11.58 4.84
C THR A 164 5.70 -12.50 5.97
N ARG A 165 4.53 -12.18 6.55
CA ARG A 165 4.00 -12.86 7.74
C ARG A 165 2.49 -12.74 7.90
N HIS A 166 1.94 -13.63 8.70
CA HIS A 166 0.65 -13.45 9.34
C HIS A 166 0.71 -12.36 10.41
N VAL A 167 -0.44 -11.74 10.71
CA VAL A 167 -0.56 -10.78 11.81
C VAL A 167 -0.09 -11.43 13.11
N ASN A 168 0.72 -10.71 13.89
CA ASN A 168 1.33 -11.17 15.13
C ASN A 168 2.13 -12.48 15.05
N TRP A 169 2.62 -12.85 13.86
CA TRP A 169 3.35 -14.12 13.64
C TRP A 169 2.52 -15.37 13.96
N ASP A 170 1.20 -15.26 13.86
CA ASP A 170 0.24 -16.33 14.15
C ASP A 170 -0.41 -16.86 12.85
N PRO A 171 -0.10 -18.10 12.41
CA PRO A 171 -0.66 -18.69 11.20
C PRO A 171 -2.19 -18.78 11.16
N SER A 172 -2.87 -18.71 12.32
CA SER A 172 -4.33 -18.72 12.38
C SER A 172 -4.98 -17.40 11.99
N ARG A 173 -4.19 -16.31 11.94
CA ARG A 173 -4.66 -14.96 11.59
C ARG A 173 -4.51 -14.70 10.10
N GLY A 174 -5.11 -13.62 9.59
CA GLY A 174 -4.87 -13.17 8.22
C GLY A 174 -3.42 -12.71 8.00
N LEU A 175 -3.04 -12.57 6.73
CA LEU A 175 -1.76 -11.96 6.34
C LEU A 175 -1.70 -10.49 6.77
N SER A 176 -0.55 -10.07 7.28
CA SER A 176 -0.27 -8.66 7.58
C SER A 176 -0.03 -7.87 6.30
N ASN A 177 -0.42 -6.59 6.26
CA ASN A 177 -0.15 -5.68 5.15
C ASN A 177 1.37 -5.43 4.93
N HIS A 178 2.20 -5.69 5.94
CA HIS A 178 3.66 -5.81 5.77
C HIS A 178 4.05 -6.85 4.69
N SER A 179 3.22 -7.87 4.44
CA SER A 179 3.48 -8.88 3.41
C SER A 179 3.29 -8.37 1.98
N TRP A 180 2.63 -7.21 1.80
CA TRP A 180 2.54 -6.53 0.50
C TRP A 180 3.58 -5.43 0.34
N GLY A 181 4.33 -5.07 1.39
CA GLY A 181 5.25 -3.93 1.33
C GLY A 181 4.53 -2.58 1.43
N THR A 182 3.33 -2.57 2.03
CA THR A 182 2.46 -1.38 2.11
C THR A 182 2.33 -0.82 3.53
N ALA A 183 3.07 -1.37 4.50
CA ALA A 183 3.01 -0.93 5.88
C ALA A 183 4.39 -0.58 6.43
N ILE A 184 4.43 0.11 7.57
CA ILE A 184 5.62 0.35 8.36
C ILE A 184 5.25 0.53 9.82
N ASP A 185 6.05 -0.06 10.71
CA ASP A 185 5.89 0.14 12.14
C ASP A 185 6.97 1.11 12.63
N ILE A 186 6.57 2.15 13.38
CA ILE A 186 7.49 3.13 13.97
C ILE A 186 7.38 3.06 15.50
N ASN A 187 8.52 3.07 16.18
CA ASN A 187 8.61 3.06 17.65
C ASN A 187 7.90 1.87 18.31
N ALA A 188 7.95 0.68 17.69
CA ALA A 188 7.08 -0.46 18.01
C ALA A 188 7.06 -0.84 19.50
N ALA A 189 8.22 -0.92 20.15
CA ALA A 189 8.35 -1.39 21.53
C ALA A 189 7.43 -0.67 22.56
N GLY A 190 7.02 0.57 22.30
CA GLY A 190 6.13 1.36 23.17
C GLY A 190 4.70 1.59 22.65
N HIS A 191 4.34 1.03 21.48
CA HIS A 191 3.15 1.45 20.71
C HIS A 191 2.25 0.27 20.28
N PHE A 192 2.34 -0.86 20.99
CA PHE A 192 1.34 -1.95 20.95
C PHE A 192 0.06 -1.57 21.73
N ARG A 193 -0.45 -0.35 21.52
CA ARG A 193 -1.59 0.21 22.25
C ARG A 193 -2.26 1.32 21.47
N TYR A 194 -3.42 1.73 21.96
CA TYR A 194 -4.04 3.01 21.61
C TYR A 194 -3.25 4.18 22.22
N VAL A 195 -3.07 5.23 21.43
CA VAL A 195 -2.60 6.55 21.83
C VAL A 195 -3.79 7.49 21.83
N ASN A 196 -4.08 8.11 22.98
CA ASN A 196 -5.19 9.04 23.13
C ASN A 196 -4.73 10.47 22.78
N PRO A 197 -5.20 11.08 21.68
CA PRO A 197 -4.72 12.41 21.29
C PRO A 197 -5.00 13.53 22.30
N SER A 198 -6.04 13.39 23.13
CA SER A 198 -6.39 14.39 24.14
C SER A 198 -5.51 14.31 25.38
N GLU A 199 -5.04 13.12 25.75
CA GLU A 199 -4.21 12.89 26.94
C GLU A 199 -2.71 12.86 26.60
N GLU A 200 -2.36 12.51 25.36
CA GLU A 200 -1.01 12.29 24.88
C GLU A 200 -0.69 13.15 23.64
N PRO A 201 -0.92 14.49 23.67
CA PRO A 201 -0.75 15.35 22.50
C PRO A 201 0.70 15.44 22.00
N TYR A 202 1.66 14.96 22.78
CA TYR A 202 3.09 14.94 22.45
C TYR A 202 3.62 13.54 22.11
N ASP A 203 2.74 12.56 21.96
CA ASP A 203 3.15 11.23 21.50
C ASP A 203 3.86 11.32 20.14
N PRO A 204 5.04 10.70 19.98
CA PRO A 204 5.83 10.82 18.75
C PRO A 204 5.09 10.26 17.53
N ASN A 205 4.34 9.18 17.68
CA ASN A 205 3.63 8.54 16.57
C ASN A 205 2.38 9.32 16.19
N LEU A 206 1.68 9.93 17.15
CA LEU A 206 0.61 10.88 16.86
C LEU A 206 1.12 12.08 16.06
N ILE A 207 2.25 12.66 16.46
CA ILE A 207 2.84 13.80 15.75
C ILE A 207 3.26 13.39 14.33
N LEU A 208 3.92 12.24 14.18
CA LEU A 208 4.31 11.71 12.87
C LEU A 208 3.10 11.39 11.99
N TRP A 209 2.02 10.87 12.59
CA TRP A 209 0.74 10.68 11.92
C TRP A 209 0.24 11.98 11.30
N GLU A 210 0.05 13.01 12.11
CA GLU A 210 -0.55 14.27 11.67
C GLU A 210 0.32 15.04 10.67
N LYS A 211 1.64 15.02 10.89
CA LYS A 211 2.58 15.86 10.13
C LYS A 211 3.17 15.19 8.90
N ALA A 212 3.14 13.87 8.81
CA ALA A 212 3.84 13.15 7.74
C ALA A 212 3.00 12.04 7.11
N PHE A 213 2.54 11.06 7.89
CA PHE A 213 1.90 9.87 7.32
C PHE A 213 0.50 10.17 6.77
N LYS A 214 -0.35 10.87 7.52
CA LYS A 214 -1.69 11.28 7.09
C LYS A 214 -1.66 12.12 5.80
N PRO A 215 -0.89 13.23 5.70
CA PRO A 215 -0.84 14.01 4.46
C PRO A 215 -0.19 13.25 3.29
N ALA A 216 0.60 12.20 3.57
CA ALA A 216 1.13 11.32 2.54
C ALA A 216 0.17 10.18 2.12
N GLY A 217 -1.06 10.16 2.65
CA GLY A 217 -2.10 9.21 2.25
C GLY A 217 -2.12 7.89 3.03
N PHE A 218 -1.34 7.75 4.09
CA PHE A 218 -1.40 6.56 4.94
C PHE A 218 -2.68 6.54 5.77
N SER A 219 -3.07 5.34 6.18
CA SER A 219 -3.95 5.07 7.31
C SER A 219 -3.13 4.76 8.57
N TRP A 220 -3.74 4.93 9.73
CA TRP A 220 -3.08 4.70 11.03
C TRP A 220 -3.78 3.62 11.85
N GLY A 221 -2.98 2.68 12.36
CA GLY A 221 -3.45 1.54 13.14
C GLY A 221 -3.91 1.89 14.55
N ASN A 222 -3.71 3.13 15.00
CA ASN A 222 -4.16 3.58 16.30
C ASN A 222 -5.65 3.29 16.56
N ARG A 223 -6.52 3.38 15.54
CA ARG A 223 -7.97 3.08 15.66
C ARG A 223 -8.30 1.69 16.21
N TYR A 224 -7.36 0.74 16.13
CA TYR A 224 -7.47 -0.62 16.67
C TYR A 224 -6.38 -0.97 17.68
N GLY A 225 -5.79 0.06 18.31
CA GLY A 225 -4.79 -0.12 19.37
C GLY A 225 -3.40 -0.51 18.88
N ASP A 226 -3.06 -0.17 17.64
CA ASP A 226 -1.76 -0.45 17.01
C ASP A 226 -1.12 0.87 16.52
N SER A 227 -0.76 1.73 17.47
CA SER A 227 -0.28 3.10 17.18
C SER A 227 1.10 3.16 16.53
N MET A 228 1.83 2.04 16.50
CA MET A 228 3.06 1.89 15.71
C MET A 228 2.79 1.76 14.21
N HIS A 229 1.63 1.25 13.82
CA HIS A 229 1.36 0.78 12.47
C HIS A 229 0.83 1.89 11.56
N PHE A 230 1.55 2.14 10.46
CA PHE A 230 1.12 3.00 9.36
C PHE A 230 1.02 2.18 8.09
N GLU A 231 -0.09 2.29 7.36
CA GLU A 231 -0.35 1.44 6.20
C GLU A 231 -1.01 2.19 5.06
N MET A 232 -0.64 1.83 3.84
CA MET A 232 -1.39 2.17 2.64
C MET A 232 -2.51 1.16 2.45
N LEU A 233 -3.72 1.67 2.34
CA LEU A 233 -4.94 0.93 2.03
C LEU A 233 -5.45 1.40 0.67
N ASP A 234 -6.17 0.54 -0.02
CA ASP A 234 -6.88 0.84 -1.27
C ASP A 234 -8.27 0.19 -1.23
#